data_AF-A0A7J0A8S0-F1
#
_entry.id   AF-A0A7J0A8S0-F1
#
_cell.length_a   1.000
_cell.length_b   1.000
_cell.length_c   1.000
_cell.angle_alpha   90.00
_cell.angle_beta   90.00
_cell.angle_gamma   90.00
#
_symmetry.space_group_name_H-M   'P 1'
#
loop_
_entity.id
_entity.type
_entity.pdbx_description
1 polymer ?
#
loop_
_entity_poly.entity_id
_entity_poly.type
_entity_poly.pdbx_seq_one_letter_code
_entity_poly.pdbx_strand_id
1 'polypeptide(L)'
;MITWNNTFHFTAEFTCKNGQDEFRPDITLFVNGLPLCFVEVKKPNNHGGMLAESARMNKERFPNKKFRCFINITQLMIFSNNMEYDALGGIVPIQGAFYCTGARSYAPFNCFREENLSGQKIASFHCDYPYKEIDKTVEKQILSDYNCQVIHTSPEYQTNLDFNTPTNRILTSMCSPERLLYIIRYGIAYVRMEREVDGKIESTDQKHIMRYQQLFASLAIRQKLAEGGNRA
;
A
#
# COMPACT_ATOMS: atom_id res chain seq x y z
N MET A 1 -16.14 -17.89 -13.01
CA MET A 1 -15.67 -16.49 -12.88
C MET A 1 -16.24 -15.91 -11.60
N ILE A 2 -15.40 -15.48 -10.65
CA ILE A 2 -15.89 -14.80 -9.44
C ILE A 2 -16.39 -13.42 -9.88
N THR A 3 -17.69 -13.19 -9.85
CA THR A 3 -18.28 -11.86 -10.05
C THR A 3 -18.07 -11.06 -8.77
N TRP A 4 -17.16 -10.10 -8.80
CA TRP A 4 -16.89 -9.23 -7.67
C TRP A 4 -17.98 -8.15 -7.57
N ASN A 5 -18.98 -8.39 -6.73
CA ASN A 5 -19.97 -7.36 -6.36
C ASN A 5 -19.41 -6.47 -5.22
N ASN A 6 -18.24 -5.87 -5.45
CA ASN A 6 -17.62 -4.94 -4.50
C ASN A 6 -17.70 -3.52 -5.02
N THR A 7 -17.97 -2.56 -4.13
CA THR A 7 -17.83 -1.14 -4.42
C THR A 7 -16.48 -0.62 -3.94
N PHE A 8 -15.90 0.30 -4.70
CA PHE A 8 -14.61 0.91 -4.40
C PHE A 8 -14.79 2.40 -4.29
N HIS A 9 -14.30 2.97 -3.19
CA HIS A 9 -14.31 4.41 -2.96
C HIS A 9 -12.93 4.85 -2.47
N PHE A 10 -12.64 6.14 -2.58
CA PHE A 10 -11.49 6.73 -1.94
C PHE A 10 -11.85 8.10 -1.41
N THR A 11 -11.07 8.59 -0.46
CA THR A 11 -11.06 9.99 -0.06
C THR A 11 -9.63 10.38 0.24
N ALA A 12 -9.28 11.64 0.01
CA ALA A 12 -8.09 12.19 0.64
C ALA A 12 -8.43 12.60 2.09
N GLU A 13 -7.41 12.67 2.93
CA GLU A 13 -7.48 13.28 4.25
C GLU A 13 -8.54 12.71 5.23
N PHE A 14 -8.77 11.39 5.17
CA PHE A 14 -9.70 10.72 6.10
C PHE A 14 -9.20 10.78 7.55
N THR A 15 -9.92 11.47 8.43
CA THR A 15 -9.47 11.66 9.82
C THR A 15 -9.87 10.49 10.71
N CYS A 16 -8.86 9.78 11.25
CA CYS A 16 -9.00 8.73 12.26
C CYS A 16 -8.84 9.34 13.65
N LYS A 17 -9.95 9.76 14.29
CA LYS A 17 -9.95 10.44 15.59
C LYS A 17 -10.59 9.60 16.69
N ASN A 18 -9.95 9.53 17.84
CA ASN A 18 -10.52 8.94 19.05
C ASN A 18 -10.09 9.74 20.29
N GLY A 19 -11.05 10.48 20.86
CA GLY A 19 -10.79 11.46 21.91
C GLY A 19 -9.94 12.63 21.40
N GLN A 20 -8.81 12.88 22.07
CA GLN A 20 -7.87 13.94 21.71
C GLN A 20 -6.79 13.49 20.71
N ASP A 21 -6.75 12.21 20.36
CA ASP A 21 -5.73 11.68 19.47
C ASP A 21 -6.32 11.49 18.08
N GLU A 22 -5.58 11.92 17.06
CA GLU A 22 -5.96 11.73 15.68
C GLU A 22 -4.74 11.45 14.80
N PHE A 23 -4.96 10.70 13.73
CA PHE A 23 -4.08 10.67 12.58
C PHE A 23 -4.93 10.74 11.31
N ARG A 24 -4.33 11.24 10.23
CA ARG A 24 -5.01 11.46 8.96
C ARG A 24 -4.11 10.99 7.84
N PRO A 25 -4.39 9.83 7.23
CA PRO A 25 -3.67 9.42 6.03
C PRO A 25 -3.99 10.34 4.85
N ASP A 26 -3.03 10.51 3.95
CA ASP A 26 -3.20 11.37 2.78
C ASP A 26 -4.31 10.85 1.85
N ILE A 27 -4.35 9.54 1.61
CA ILE A 27 -5.41 8.88 0.83
C ILE A 27 -5.89 7.62 1.57
N THR A 28 -7.20 7.42 1.65
CA THR A 28 -7.81 6.19 2.18
C THR A 28 -8.67 5.54 1.11
N LEU A 29 -8.49 4.23 0.90
CA LEU A 29 -9.24 3.41 -0.04
C LEU A 29 -10.22 2.52 0.72
N PHE A 30 -11.45 2.48 0.22
CA PHE A 30 -12.55 1.73 0.79
C PHE A 30 -13.00 0.61 -0.13
N VAL A 31 -13.29 -0.55 0.47
CA VAL A 31 -13.97 -1.67 -0.19
C VAL A 31 -15.27 -1.92 0.56
N ASN A 32 -16.41 -1.78 -0.11
CA ASN A 32 -17.75 -1.88 0.50
C ASN A 32 -17.92 -0.96 1.72
N GLY A 33 -17.33 0.24 1.66
CA GLY A 33 -17.37 1.22 2.76
C GLY A 33 -16.38 0.97 3.91
N LEU A 34 -15.58 -0.10 3.86
CA LEU A 34 -14.56 -0.38 4.89
C LEU A 34 -13.21 0.26 4.51
N PRO A 35 -12.54 1.05 5.37
CA PRO A 35 -11.23 1.65 5.10
C PRO A 35 -10.11 0.61 5.21
N LEU A 36 -9.89 -0.16 4.15
CA LEU A 36 -8.97 -1.31 4.17
C LEU A 36 -7.56 -0.97 3.71
N CYS A 37 -7.35 0.18 3.06
CA CYS A 37 -6.02 0.61 2.66
C CYS A 37 -5.85 2.12 2.90
N PHE A 38 -4.68 2.53 3.33
CA PHE A 38 -4.31 3.94 3.25
C PHE A 38 -2.94 4.12 2.60
N VAL A 39 -2.75 5.29 2.00
CA VAL A 39 -1.54 5.72 1.33
C VAL A 39 -1.08 7.01 1.99
N GLU A 40 0.18 7.04 2.38
CA GLU A 40 0.87 8.20 2.91
C GLU A 40 1.94 8.63 1.89
N VAL A 41 1.82 9.83 1.36
CA VAL A 41 2.75 10.39 0.38
C VAL A 41 3.62 11.45 1.03
N LYS A 42 4.87 11.53 0.58
CA LYS A 42 5.84 12.55 1.00
C LYS A 42 6.45 13.19 -0.22
N LYS A 43 6.93 14.42 -0.04
CA LYS A 43 7.69 15.12 -1.08
C LYS A 43 8.98 14.34 -1.39
N PRO A 44 9.44 14.33 -2.64
CA PRO A 44 10.78 13.83 -2.97
C PRO A 44 11.86 14.51 -2.11
N ASN A 45 12.94 13.78 -1.81
CA ASN A 45 14.07 14.26 -0.99
C ASN A 45 13.67 14.76 0.42
N ASN A 46 12.60 14.24 1.00
CA ASN A 46 12.17 14.61 2.34
C ASN A 46 13.23 14.23 3.40
N HIS A 47 13.43 15.10 4.39
CA HIS A 47 14.35 14.85 5.49
C HIS A 47 13.92 13.59 6.28
N GLY A 48 14.84 12.65 6.49
CA GLY A 48 14.57 11.37 7.17
C GLY A 48 13.89 10.29 6.31
N GLY A 49 13.52 10.60 5.06
CA GLY A 49 13.01 9.63 4.09
C GLY A 49 11.81 8.81 4.59
N MET A 50 11.72 7.55 4.16
CA MET A 50 10.70 6.60 4.60
C MET A 50 11.01 5.99 5.99
N LEU A 51 12.23 6.17 6.51
CA LEU A 51 12.60 5.77 7.86
C LEU A 51 11.84 6.55 8.92
N ALA A 52 11.63 7.85 8.70
CA ALA A 52 10.84 8.70 9.60
C ALA A 52 9.38 8.21 9.69
N GLU A 53 8.76 7.85 8.57
CA GLU A 53 7.39 7.33 8.56
C GLU A 53 7.27 5.94 9.19
N SER A 54 8.26 5.07 8.94
CA SER A 54 8.35 3.79 9.65
C SER A 54 8.50 3.99 11.17
N ALA A 55 9.34 4.94 11.60
CA ALA A 55 9.51 5.25 13.02
C ALA A 55 8.21 5.79 13.63
N ARG A 56 7.51 6.71 12.96
CA ARG A 56 6.22 7.26 13.39
C ARG A 56 5.18 6.16 13.57
N MET A 57 5.06 5.26 12.59
CA MET A 57 4.12 4.14 12.68
C MET A 57 4.44 3.23 13.86
N ASN A 58 5.71 2.80 13.98
CA ASN A 58 6.11 1.79 14.96
C ASN A 58 6.23 2.33 16.40
N LYS A 59 6.59 3.61 16.58
CA LYS A 59 6.83 4.19 17.91
C LYS A 59 5.64 4.98 18.44
N GLU A 60 4.84 5.58 17.56
CA GLU A 60 3.75 6.48 17.97
C GLU A 60 2.37 5.90 17.66
N ARG A 61 2.13 5.43 16.43
CA ARG A 61 0.78 5.04 15.99
C ARG A 61 0.38 3.62 16.44
N PHE A 62 1.19 2.59 16.20
CA PHE A 62 0.86 1.21 16.57
C PHE A 62 0.71 0.99 18.09
N PRO A 63 1.59 1.55 18.95
CA PRO A 63 1.45 1.38 20.39
C PRO A 63 0.25 2.13 20.97
N ASN A 64 -0.29 3.13 20.27
CA ASN A 64 -1.42 3.92 20.76
C ASN A 64 -2.72 3.10 20.73
N LYS A 65 -3.23 2.77 21.93
CA LYS A 65 -4.47 1.99 22.11
C LYS A 65 -5.70 2.65 21.47
N LYS A 66 -5.76 3.98 21.38
CA LYS A 66 -6.88 4.70 20.76
C LYS A 66 -6.96 4.51 19.25
N PHE A 67 -5.84 4.24 18.60
CA PHE A 67 -5.78 3.99 17.16
C PHE A 67 -6.02 2.54 16.76
N ARG A 68 -6.20 1.64 17.74
CA ARG A 68 -6.34 0.19 17.48
C ARG A 68 -7.52 -0.14 16.59
N CYS A 69 -8.66 0.52 16.75
CA CYS A 69 -9.82 0.29 15.87
C CYS A 69 -9.49 0.60 14.40
N PHE A 70 -8.83 1.73 14.13
CA PHE A 70 -8.45 2.16 12.78
C PHE A 70 -7.32 1.31 12.17
N ILE A 71 -6.30 0.96 12.97
CA ILE A 71 -5.19 0.14 12.50
C ILE A 71 -5.61 -1.31 12.27
N ASN A 72 -6.48 -1.88 13.12
CA ASN A 72 -6.90 -3.27 12.98
C ASN A 72 -7.74 -3.50 11.73
N ILE A 73 -8.63 -2.55 11.37
CA ILE A 73 -9.44 -2.64 10.15
C ILE A 73 -8.59 -2.43 8.89
N THR A 74 -7.52 -1.63 8.98
CA THR A 74 -6.59 -1.41 7.87
C THR A 74 -5.83 -2.71 7.53
N GLN A 75 -5.89 -3.10 6.26
CA GLN A 75 -5.26 -4.32 5.74
C GLN A 75 -3.94 -4.03 5.05
N LEU A 76 -3.85 -2.92 4.32
CA LEU A 76 -2.68 -2.50 3.56
C LEU A 76 -2.35 -1.04 3.89
N MET A 77 -1.08 -0.75 4.10
CA MET A 77 -0.59 0.62 4.26
C MET A 77 0.55 0.83 3.27
N ILE A 78 0.49 1.90 2.49
CA ILE A 78 1.50 2.27 1.49
C ILE A 78 2.12 3.60 1.89
N PHE A 79 3.44 3.71 1.77
CA PHE A 79 4.21 4.91 2.07
C PHE A 79 5.13 5.21 0.90
N SER A 80 5.11 6.41 0.35
CA SER A 80 5.95 6.74 -0.80
C SER A 80 6.45 8.17 -0.78
N ASN A 81 7.71 8.38 -1.17
CA ASN A 81 8.22 9.72 -1.50
C ASN A 81 8.38 9.95 -3.02
N ASN A 82 7.74 9.08 -3.82
CA ASN A 82 7.77 9.12 -5.28
C ASN A 82 9.17 9.06 -5.92
N MET A 83 10.14 8.44 -5.24
CA MET A 83 11.50 8.26 -5.77
C MET A 83 11.77 6.80 -6.11
N GLU A 84 12.75 6.54 -6.97
CA GLU A 84 13.25 5.18 -7.18
C GLU A 84 14.00 4.68 -5.94
N TYR A 85 14.00 3.37 -5.70
CA TYR A 85 14.81 2.79 -4.63
C TYR A 85 16.29 3.08 -4.88
N ASP A 86 17.02 3.45 -3.83
CA ASP A 86 18.48 3.45 -3.90
C ASP A 86 18.99 2.00 -4.15
N ALA A 87 20.08 1.87 -4.91
CA ALA A 87 20.68 0.59 -5.28
C ALA A 87 21.93 0.28 -4.45
N LEU A 88 22.08 0.90 -3.27
CA LEU A 88 23.30 0.84 -2.48
C LEU A 88 23.43 -0.47 -1.70
N GLY A 89 23.93 -1.50 -2.39
CA GLY A 89 24.74 -2.57 -1.79
C GLY A 89 24.09 -3.42 -0.69
N GLY A 90 22.77 -3.60 -0.71
CA GLY A 90 22.06 -4.46 0.25
C GLY A 90 21.60 -3.74 1.53
N ILE A 91 21.73 -2.41 1.60
CA ILE A 91 21.08 -1.59 2.63
C ILE A 91 19.60 -1.48 2.30
N VAL A 92 18.73 -1.48 3.31
CA VAL A 92 17.29 -1.22 3.13
C VAL A 92 17.14 0.20 2.56
N PRO A 93 16.48 0.36 1.40
CA PRO A 93 16.37 1.68 0.78
C PRO A 93 15.69 2.66 1.73
N ILE A 94 16.18 3.90 1.77
CA ILE A 94 15.60 4.97 2.60
C ILE A 94 14.57 5.80 1.83
N GLN A 95 14.51 5.59 0.52
CA GLN A 95 13.64 6.22 -0.45
C GLN A 95 12.96 5.17 -1.32
N GLY A 96 11.79 5.50 -1.87
CA GLY A 96 10.97 4.55 -2.61
C GLY A 96 9.52 4.52 -2.16
N ALA A 97 8.81 3.54 -2.69
CA ALA A 97 7.47 3.16 -2.24
C ALA A 97 7.55 1.90 -1.37
N PHE A 98 6.90 1.89 -0.21
CA PHE A 98 6.94 0.78 0.73
C PHE A 98 5.52 0.40 1.13
N TYR A 99 5.35 -0.83 1.57
CA TYR A 99 4.09 -1.28 2.14
C TYR A 99 4.26 -2.15 3.38
N CYS A 100 3.25 -2.14 4.22
CA CYS A 100 3.15 -3.02 5.37
C CYS A 100 1.67 -3.31 5.70
N THR A 101 1.45 -4.09 6.75
CA THR A 101 0.13 -4.34 7.33
C THR A 101 0.11 -3.97 8.81
N GLY A 102 -1.09 -3.87 9.39
CA GLY A 102 -1.28 -3.44 10.77
C GLY A 102 -0.59 -4.37 11.76
N ALA A 103 0.19 -3.82 12.68
CA ALA A 103 0.84 -4.58 13.74
C ALA A 103 0.47 -4.06 15.14
N ARG A 104 0.73 -4.88 16.17
CA ARG A 104 0.55 -4.48 17.57
C ARG A 104 1.72 -3.67 18.10
N SER A 105 2.92 -3.98 17.64
CA SER A 105 4.16 -3.38 18.17
C SER A 105 5.04 -2.91 17.04
N TYR A 106 5.32 -3.79 16.07
CA TYR A 106 6.25 -3.51 14.99
C TYR A 106 5.78 -4.14 13.68
N ALA A 107 5.85 -3.38 12.59
CA ALA A 107 5.69 -3.88 11.24
C ALA A 107 6.92 -3.52 10.38
N PRO A 108 7.53 -4.49 9.69
CA PRO A 108 8.56 -4.19 8.70
C PRO A 108 7.91 -3.56 7.46
N PHE A 109 8.60 -2.58 6.88
CA PHE A 109 8.21 -1.94 5.64
C PHE A 109 8.87 -2.68 4.48
N ASN A 110 8.06 -3.22 3.58
CA ASN A 110 8.53 -4.01 2.45
C ASN A 110 8.62 -3.13 1.21
N CYS A 111 9.68 -3.29 0.42
CA CYS A 111 9.72 -2.76 -0.94
C CYS A 111 8.78 -3.57 -1.85
N PHE A 112 8.29 -2.94 -2.91
CA PHE A 112 7.53 -3.57 -3.98
C PHE A 112 8.23 -3.34 -5.32
N ARG A 113 8.60 -4.43 -6.00
CA ARG A 113 9.10 -4.37 -7.37
C ARG A 113 8.18 -5.24 -8.22
N GLU A 114 7.58 -4.67 -9.25
CA GLU A 114 6.71 -5.41 -10.15
C GLU A 114 7.50 -6.49 -10.90
N GLU A 115 6.84 -7.59 -11.25
CA GLU A 115 7.43 -8.61 -12.10
C GLU A 115 7.71 -8.05 -13.50
N ASN A 116 8.94 -8.24 -13.99
CA ASN A 116 9.38 -7.72 -15.27
C ASN A 116 10.27 -8.74 -15.98
N LEU A 117 9.66 -9.86 -16.40
CA LEU A 117 10.35 -10.99 -17.04
C LEU A 117 11.01 -10.60 -18.37
N SER A 118 10.44 -9.61 -19.07
CA SER A 118 10.96 -9.11 -20.36
C SER A 118 12.17 -8.19 -20.21
N GLY A 119 12.47 -7.71 -18.99
CA GLY A 119 13.54 -6.74 -18.74
C GLY A 119 13.29 -5.38 -19.39
N GLN A 120 12.04 -5.07 -19.76
CA GLN A 120 11.68 -3.81 -20.38
C GLN A 120 11.79 -2.64 -19.39
N LYS A 121 11.84 -1.41 -19.91
CA LYS A 121 11.89 -0.20 -19.06
C LYS A 121 10.66 -0.08 -18.14
N ILE A 122 9.50 -0.50 -18.63
CA ILE A 122 8.22 -0.51 -17.92
C ILE A 122 7.79 -1.97 -17.84
N ALA A 123 7.37 -2.42 -16.65
CA ALA A 123 6.87 -3.77 -16.48
C ALA A 123 5.59 -3.97 -17.32
N SER A 124 5.42 -5.14 -17.93
CA SER A 124 4.27 -5.41 -18.81
C SER A 124 2.93 -5.17 -18.11
N PHE A 125 2.82 -5.54 -16.82
CA PHE A 125 1.61 -5.26 -16.05
C PHE A 125 1.25 -3.77 -15.99
N HIS A 126 2.25 -2.88 -15.89
CA HIS A 126 2.01 -1.43 -15.88
C HIS A 126 1.71 -0.89 -17.27
N CYS A 127 2.30 -1.44 -18.32
CA CYS A 127 2.07 -1.04 -19.70
C CYS A 127 0.67 -1.43 -20.19
N ASP A 128 0.24 -2.64 -19.85
CA ASP A 128 -1.00 -3.25 -20.33
C ASP A 128 -2.21 -2.92 -19.43
N TYR A 129 -2.00 -2.23 -18.31
CA TYR A 129 -3.07 -1.85 -17.41
C TYR A 129 -4.05 -0.88 -18.10
N PRO A 130 -5.37 -1.12 -18.03
CA PRO A 130 -6.36 -0.30 -18.73
C PRO A 130 -6.63 1.01 -17.97
N TYR A 131 -5.66 1.94 -17.99
CA TYR A 131 -5.86 3.27 -17.42
C TYR A 131 -6.99 4.00 -18.15
N LYS A 132 -7.80 4.71 -17.38
CA LYS A 132 -8.79 5.63 -17.92
C LYS A 132 -8.15 7.00 -18.12
N GLU A 133 -8.66 7.73 -19.09
CA GLU A 133 -8.31 9.15 -19.23
C GLU A 133 -8.75 9.93 -17.98
N ILE A 134 -7.99 10.97 -17.65
CA ILE A 134 -8.29 11.87 -16.54
C ILE A 134 -9.47 12.76 -16.94
N ASP A 135 -10.56 12.67 -16.19
CA ASP A 135 -11.69 13.58 -16.32
C ASP A 135 -11.29 14.96 -15.75
N LYS A 136 -11.11 15.94 -16.64
CA LYS A 136 -10.70 17.30 -16.30
C LYS A 136 -11.68 18.03 -15.38
N THR A 137 -12.97 17.69 -15.43
CA THR A 137 -13.97 18.26 -14.52
C THR A 137 -13.76 17.70 -13.12
N VAL A 138 -13.55 16.39 -12.99
CA VAL A 138 -13.27 15.74 -11.70
C VAL A 138 -11.92 16.20 -11.14
N GLU A 139 -10.88 16.27 -11.96
CA GLU A 139 -9.56 16.77 -11.58
C GLU A 139 -9.63 18.19 -11.01
N LYS A 140 -10.31 19.09 -11.72
CA LYS A 140 -10.53 20.47 -11.27
C LYS A 140 -11.34 20.52 -9.97
N GLN A 141 -12.35 19.66 -9.82
CA GLN A 141 -13.15 19.58 -8.61
C GLN A 141 -12.28 19.15 -7.43
N ILE A 142 -11.48 18.09 -7.56
CA ILE A 142 -10.55 17.62 -6.54
C ILE A 142 -9.59 18.75 -6.14
N LEU A 143 -8.95 19.41 -7.11
CA LEU A 143 -8.05 20.52 -6.83
C LEU A 143 -8.74 21.68 -6.10
N SER A 144 -10.02 21.92 -6.40
CA SER A 144 -10.81 22.95 -5.72
C SER A 144 -11.17 22.56 -4.29
N ASP A 145 -11.57 21.31 -4.07
CA ASP A 145 -11.96 20.78 -2.75
C ASP A 145 -10.79 20.86 -1.75
N TYR A 146 -9.56 20.68 -2.24
CA TYR A 146 -8.33 20.80 -1.43
C TYR A 146 -7.64 22.16 -1.55
N ASN A 147 -8.26 23.17 -2.18
CA ASN A 147 -7.70 24.52 -2.37
C ASN A 147 -6.27 24.52 -2.96
N CYS A 148 -6.02 23.65 -3.93
CA CYS A 148 -4.72 23.37 -4.55
C CYS A 148 -4.71 23.68 -6.06
N GLN A 149 -5.62 24.48 -6.58
CA GLN A 149 -5.70 24.79 -8.02
C GLN A 149 -4.39 25.38 -8.59
N VAL A 150 -3.61 26.08 -7.74
CA VAL A 150 -2.35 26.71 -8.12
C VAL A 150 -1.27 25.72 -8.56
N ILE A 151 -1.32 24.46 -8.11
CA ILE A 151 -0.29 23.48 -8.47
C ILE A 151 -0.56 22.80 -9.81
N HIS A 152 -1.75 22.94 -10.39
CA HIS A 152 -2.17 22.24 -11.61
C HIS A 152 -1.18 22.42 -12.79
N THR A 153 -0.63 23.63 -12.95
CA THR A 153 0.33 23.95 -14.00
C THR A 153 1.79 23.77 -13.58
N SER A 154 2.06 23.29 -12.37
CA SER A 154 3.42 23.09 -11.88
C SER A 154 4.09 21.89 -12.56
N PRO A 155 5.41 21.92 -12.79
CA PRO A 155 6.14 20.76 -13.30
C PRO A 155 6.02 19.52 -12.40
N GLU A 156 5.92 19.74 -11.10
CA GLU A 156 5.71 18.67 -10.11
C GLU A 156 4.37 17.97 -10.34
N TYR A 157 3.28 18.72 -10.52
CA TYR A 157 1.97 18.14 -10.79
C TYR A 157 1.98 17.34 -12.09
N GLN A 158 2.52 17.91 -13.17
CA GLN A 158 2.63 17.23 -14.46
C GLN A 158 3.48 15.95 -14.39
N THR A 159 4.53 15.92 -13.56
CA THR A 159 5.32 14.71 -13.31
C THR A 159 4.49 13.65 -12.59
N ASN A 160 3.69 14.04 -11.59
CA ASN A 160 2.85 13.12 -10.82
C ASN A 160 1.65 12.55 -11.61
N LEU A 161 1.31 13.14 -12.76
CA LEU A 161 0.31 12.59 -13.68
C LEU A 161 0.82 11.37 -14.45
N ASP A 162 2.13 11.15 -14.55
CA ASP A 162 2.68 9.98 -15.23
C ASP A 162 2.37 8.70 -14.44
N PHE A 163 1.66 7.77 -15.08
CA PHE A 163 1.26 6.48 -14.50
C PHE A 163 2.45 5.61 -14.06
N ASN A 164 3.64 5.86 -14.62
CA ASN A 164 4.84 5.07 -14.38
C ASN A 164 5.76 5.67 -13.30
N THR A 165 5.33 6.73 -12.60
CA THR A 165 6.07 7.21 -11.42
C THR A 165 6.12 6.14 -10.32
N PRO A 166 7.14 6.14 -9.43
CA PRO A 166 7.28 5.14 -8.38
C PRO A 166 6.03 4.96 -7.50
N THR A 167 5.36 6.05 -7.13
CA THR A 167 4.09 5.99 -6.38
C THR A 167 2.97 5.37 -7.22
N ASN A 168 2.78 5.82 -8.46
CA ASN A 168 1.69 5.32 -9.30
C ASN A 168 1.87 3.85 -9.66
N ARG A 169 3.11 3.38 -9.87
CA ARG A 169 3.42 1.96 -10.08
C ARG A 169 2.94 1.09 -8.93
N ILE A 170 3.25 1.43 -7.67
CA ILE A 170 2.81 0.62 -6.52
C ILE A 170 1.28 0.66 -6.35
N LEU A 171 0.64 1.81 -6.64
CA LEU A 171 -0.82 1.94 -6.59
C LEU A 171 -1.49 1.06 -7.64
N THR A 172 -1.03 1.09 -8.89
CA THR A 172 -1.52 0.17 -9.93
C THR A 172 -1.29 -1.29 -9.51
N SER A 173 -0.10 -1.60 -9.02
CA SER A 173 0.31 -2.95 -8.66
C SER A 173 -0.44 -3.55 -7.47
N MET A 174 -0.75 -2.77 -6.44
CA MET A 174 -1.31 -3.29 -5.18
C MET A 174 -2.75 -2.86 -4.93
N CYS A 175 -3.18 -1.73 -5.50
CA CYS A 175 -4.49 -1.14 -5.28
C CYS A 175 -5.45 -1.28 -6.47
N SER A 176 -5.01 -1.86 -7.60
CA SER A 176 -5.95 -2.27 -8.65
C SER A 176 -7.02 -3.22 -8.06
N PRO A 177 -8.30 -3.06 -8.41
CA PRO A 177 -9.41 -3.74 -7.73
C PRO A 177 -9.20 -5.23 -7.49
N GLU A 178 -8.76 -5.94 -8.53
CA GLU A 178 -8.56 -7.40 -8.49
C GLU A 178 -7.37 -7.80 -7.60
N ARG A 179 -6.25 -7.06 -7.69
CA ARG A 179 -5.05 -7.35 -6.87
C ARG A 179 -5.26 -6.95 -5.42
N LEU A 180 -5.92 -5.83 -5.15
CA LEU A 180 -6.26 -5.39 -3.79
C LEU A 180 -7.12 -6.43 -3.08
N LEU A 181 -8.19 -6.89 -3.73
CA LEU A 181 -9.06 -7.95 -3.17
C LEU A 181 -8.31 -9.26 -2.96
N TYR A 182 -7.42 -9.62 -3.90
CA TYR A 182 -6.57 -10.80 -3.75
C TYR A 182 -5.64 -10.69 -2.54
N ILE A 183 -4.95 -9.56 -2.38
CA ILE A 183 -4.03 -9.31 -1.25
C ILE A 183 -4.79 -9.34 0.08
N ILE A 184 -5.96 -8.67 0.17
CA ILE A 184 -6.76 -8.66 1.39
C ILE A 184 -7.25 -10.06 1.76
N ARG A 185 -7.66 -10.86 0.78
CA ARG A 185 -8.25 -12.19 1.01
C ARG A 185 -7.22 -13.29 1.23
N TYR A 186 -6.10 -13.24 0.51
CA TYR A 186 -5.13 -14.34 0.44
C TYR A 186 -3.70 -13.91 0.76
N GLY A 187 -3.38 -12.63 0.66
CA GLY A 187 -2.05 -12.08 0.88
C GLY A 187 -1.72 -11.76 2.33
N ILE A 188 -2.63 -11.99 3.27
CA ILE A 188 -2.44 -11.69 4.70
C ILE A 188 -2.65 -12.95 5.54
N ALA A 189 -1.66 -13.28 6.37
CA ALA A 189 -1.73 -14.34 7.36
C ALA A 189 -1.95 -13.77 8.77
N TYR A 190 -2.88 -14.36 9.51
CA TYR A 190 -3.13 -14.06 10.91
C TYR A 190 -2.54 -15.19 11.74
N VAL A 191 -1.52 -14.88 12.54
CA VAL A 191 -0.72 -15.87 13.25
C VAL A 191 -0.81 -15.59 14.74
N ARG A 192 -1.23 -16.60 15.51
CA ARG A 192 -1.12 -16.60 16.97
C ARG A 192 0.13 -17.40 17.35
N MET A 193 1.05 -16.75 18.05
CA MET A 193 2.24 -17.40 18.60
C MET A 193 2.14 -17.46 20.11
N GLU A 194 2.34 -18.65 20.67
CA GLU A 194 2.43 -18.86 22.12
C GLU A 194 3.88 -19.20 22.47
N ARG A 195 4.43 -18.51 23.47
CA ARG A 195 5.78 -18.76 23.97
C ARG A 195 5.75 -18.83 25.49
N GLU A 196 6.47 -19.78 26.05
CA GLU A 196 6.72 -19.81 27.49
C GLU A 196 7.89 -18.88 27.80
N VAL A 197 7.65 -17.89 28.64
CA VAL A 197 8.66 -16.95 29.15
C VAL A 197 8.51 -16.93 30.67
N ASP A 198 9.58 -17.30 31.38
CA ASP A 198 9.62 -17.37 32.84
C ASP A 198 8.45 -18.16 33.48
N GLY A 199 8.07 -19.31 32.87
CA GLY A 199 6.99 -20.17 33.36
C GLY A 199 5.57 -19.65 33.10
N LYS A 200 5.41 -18.57 32.32
CA LYS A 200 4.12 -18.04 31.87
C LYS A 200 3.97 -18.19 30.36
N ILE A 201 2.80 -18.63 29.92
CA ILE A 201 2.46 -18.67 28.49
C ILE A 201 2.07 -17.25 28.05
N GLU A 202 2.91 -16.63 27.22
CA GLU A 202 2.61 -15.39 26.54
C GLU A 202 2.06 -15.68 25.14
N SER A 203 0.88 -15.15 24.82
CA SER A 203 0.28 -15.22 23.49
C SER A 203 0.44 -13.89 22.75
N THR A 204 0.98 -13.95 21.54
CA THR A 204 1.14 -12.79 20.65
C THR A 204 0.41 -13.04 19.33
N ASP A 205 -0.56 -12.17 19.03
CA ASP A 205 -1.23 -12.14 17.73
C ASP A 205 -0.47 -11.24 16.76
N GLN A 206 -0.21 -11.76 15.56
CA GLN A 206 0.50 -11.06 14.49
C GLN A 206 -0.27 -11.13 13.18
N LYS A 207 -0.06 -10.10 12.37
CA LYS A 207 -0.60 -9.98 11.02
C LYS A 207 0.59 -9.81 10.08
N HIS A 208 0.69 -10.70 9.10
CA HIS A 208 1.79 -10.73 8.14
C HIS A 208 1.23 -10.54 6.74
N ILE A 209 1.81 -9.63 5.96
CA ILE A 209 1.50 -9.48 4.54
C ILE A 209 2.58 -10.16 3.71
N MET A 210 2.17 -10.82 2.63
CA MET A 210 3.08 -11.43 1.67
C MET A 210 4.08 -10.41 1.13
N ARG A 211 5.34 -10.85 0.96
CA ARG A 211 6.31 -10.12 0.14
C ARG A 211 5.93 -10.22 -1.34
N TYR A 212 6.40 -9.29 -2.17
CA TYR A 212 6.00 -9.23 -3.58
C TYR A 212 6.36 -10.52 -4.35
N GLN A 213 7.48 -11.17 -4.01
CA GLN A 213 7.86 -12.46 -4.59
C GLN A 213 6.84 -13.55 -4.26
N GLN A 214 6.31 -13.57 -3.03
CA GLN A 214 5.29 -14.54 -2.60
C GLN A 214 3.96 -14.26 -3.30
N LEU A 215 3.61 -12.98 -3.47
CA LEU A 215 2.44 -12.56 -4.25
C LEU A 215 2.51 -13.12 -5.67
N PHE A 216 3.61 -12.86 -6.40
CA PHE A 216 3.76 -13.32 -7.79
C PHE A 216 3.80 -14.83 -7.91
N ALA A 217 4.51 -15.53 -7.02
CA ALA A 217 4.50 -16.99 -7.00
C ALA A 217 3.06 -17.53 -6.84
N SER A 218 2.25 -16.93 -5.95
CA SER A 218 0.86 -17.35 -5.77
C SER A 218 -0.02 -17.06 -6.99
N LEU A 219 0.19 -15.92 -7.67
CA LEU A 219 -0.54 -15.55 -8.88
C LEU A 219 -0.20 -16.50 -10.04
N ALA A 220 1.08 -16.85 -10.20
CA ALA A 220 1.54 -17.81 -11.20
C ALA A 220 0.97 -19.22 -10.96
N ILE A 221 0.92 -19.67 -9.70
CA ILE A 221 0.27 -20.95 -9.34
C ILE A 221 -1.22 -20.90 -9.71
N ARG A 222 -1.92 -19.82 -9.36
CA ARG A 222 -3.35 -19.64 -9.69
C ARG A 222 -3.59 -19.70 -11.20
N GLN A 223 -2.75 -19.04 -11.98
CA GLN A 223 -2.83 -19.06 -13.44
C GLN A 223 -2.63 -20.47 -14.00
N LYS A 224 -1.57 -21.17 -13.57
CA LYS A 224 -1.27 -22.53 -14.02
C LYS A 224 -2.37 -23.53 -13.67
N LEU A 225 -3.03 -23.37 -12.52
CA LEU A 225 -4.20 -24.16 -12.14
C LEU A 225 -5.42 -23.86 -13.03
N ALA A 226 -5.65 -22.59 -13.40
CA ALA A 226 -6.73 -22.19 -14.28
C ALA A 226 -6.55 -22.72 -15.72
N GLU A 227 -5.31 -22.85 -16.18
CA GLU A 227 -4.94 -23.42 -17.49
C GLU A 227 -5.04 -24.96 -17.54
N GLY A 228 -5.57 -25.60 -16.49
CA GLY A 228 -5.87 -27.04 -16.48
C GLY A 228 -4.77 -27.93 -15.91
N GLY A 229 -3.70 -27.36 -15.34
CA GLY A 229 -2.76 -28.08 -14.48
C GLY A 229 -2.31 -29.45 -15.00
N ASN A 230 -1.88 -29.57 -16.26
CA ASN A 230 -1.23 -30.80 -16.70
C ASN A 230 0.10 -30.93 -15.95
N ARG A 231 0.20 -32.02 -15.16
CA ARG A 231 1.44 -32.48 -14.55
C ARG A 231 2.47 -32.66 -15.68
N ALA A 232 3.62 -32.01 -15.55
CA ALA A 232 4.83 -32.46 -16.23
C ALA A 232 5.25 -33.82 -15.65
#